data_AF-A0A8T3WM23-F1
#
_entry.id   AF-A0A8T3WM23-F1
#
_cell.length_a   1.000
_cell.length_b   1.000
_cell.length_c   1.000
_cell.angle_alpha   90.00
_cell.angle_beta   90.00
_cell.angle_gamma   90.00
#
_symmetry.space_group_name_H-M   'P 1'
#
loop_
_entity.id
_entity.type
_entity.pdbx_description
1 polymer ?
#
loop_
_entity_poly.entity_id
_entity_poly.type
_entity_poly.pdbx_seq_one_letter_code
_entity_poly.pdbx_strand_id
1 'polypeptide(L)'
;MATFLDVTALQSFSVVFVFLFVWLFIYAVLIYTKVLGQNQIINILIGVLAGFFVIMSDIATKVVKQIAPVFAVVLVFIAIVAIASRTLGSDSMSIVDSHAMKYIVLVILVVALVVGALAVVRENINVPERGEDFAKTSTIIFHPNFLGIILIFLIAVFTVGLLAAKQT
;
A
#
# COMPACT_ATOMS: atom_id res chain seq x y z
N MET A 1 14.17 -33.03 16.25
CA MET A 1 14.49 -32.41 14.94
C MET A 1 13.72 -31.12 14.91
N ALA A 2 14.41 -29.98 14.80
CA ALA A 2 13.84 -28.64 14.84
C ALA A 2 13.07 -28.35 13.55
N THR A 3 12.01 -29.12 13.37
CA THR A 3 10.95 -28.97 12.39
C THR A 3 10.21 -27.70 12.79
N PHE A 4 10.05 -26.72 11.90
CA PHE A 4 9.30 -25.50 12.21
C PHE A 4 9.89 -24.70 13.39
N LEU A 5 10.94 -23.90 13.13
CA LEU A 5 10.99 -22.56 13.73
C LEU A 5 9.81 -21.74 13.20
N ASP A 6 8.66 -22.18 13.70
CA ASP A 6 7.48 -21.42 14.01
C ASP A 6 6.80 -20.73 12.83
N VAL A 7 6.09 -21.52 12.03
CA VAL A 7 5.11 -21.02 11.05
C VAL A 7 4.14 -20.03 11.70
N THR A 8 3.86 -20.16 12.99
CA THR A 8 3.03 -19.23 13.77
C THR A 8 3.73 -17.89 14.01
N ALA A 9 5.02 -17.89 14.35
CA ALA A 9 5.82 -16.66 14.43
C ALA A 9 5.92 -15.97 13.07
N LEU A 10 6.10 -16.74 11.99
CA LEU A 10 6.21 -16.22 10.64
C LEU A 10 4.89 -15.61 10.14
N GLN A 11 3.75 -16.22 10.52
CA GLN A 11 2.42 -15.68 10.26
C GLN A 11 2.16 -14.36 11.03
N SER A 12 2.63 -14.27 12.27
CA SER A 12 2.56 -13.03 13.06
C SER A 12 3.44 -11.92 12.47
N PHE A 13 4.64 -12.28 12.01
CA PHE A 13 5.54 -11.35 11.32
C PHE A 13 4.94 -10.83 10.00
N SER A 14 4.15 -11.66 9.31
CA SER A 14 3.48 -11.28 8.07
C SER A 14 2.52 -10.10 8.26
N VAL A 15 1.79 -10.03 9.38
CA VAL A 15 0.88 -8.90 9.67
C VAL A 15 1.66 -7.62 9.92
N VAL A 16 2.72 -7.70 10.74
CA VAL A 16 3.60 -6.55 11.03
C VAL A 16 4.28 -6.05 9.75
N PHE A 17 4.72 -6.96 8.90
CA PHE A 17 5.32 -6.61 7.61
C PHE A 17 4.33 -5.88 6.69
N VAL A 18 3.08 -6.37 6.56
CA VAL A 18 2.04 -5.69 5.78
C VAL A 18 1.78 -4.28 6.31
N PHE A 19 1.67 -4.13 7.63
CA PHE A 19 1.50 -2.83 8.27
C PHE A 19 2.63 -1.87 7.91
N LEU A 20 3.89 -2.28 8.11
CA LEU A 20 5.06 -1.46 7.83
C LEU A 20 5.16 -1.10 6.34
N PHE A 21 4.90 -2.07 5.46
CA PHE A 21 4.93 -1.88 4.02
C PHE A 21 3.92 -0.81 3.58
N VAL A 22 2.67 -0.94 4.01
CA VAL A 22 1.59 0.00 3.67
C VAL A 22 1.89 1.38 4.23
N TRP A 23 2.29 1.46 5.50
CA TRP A 23 2.61 2.72 6.16
C TRP A 23 3.72 3.47 5.40
N LEU A 24 4.84 2.80 5.12
CA LEU A 24 5.97 3.40 4.41
C LEU A 24 5.59 3.77 2.98
N PHE A 25 4.84 2.93 2.29
CA PHE A 25 4.39 3.19 0.92
C PHE A 25 3.51 4.43 0.84
N ILE A 26 2.47 4.52 1.68
CA ILE A 26 1.57 5.66 1.71
C ILE A 26 2.30 6.93 2.13
N TYR A 27 3.17 6.84 3.14
CA TYR A 27 4.02 7.95 3.55
C TYR A 27 4.91 8.46 2.40
N ALA A 28 5.54 7.56 1.65
CA ALA A 28 6.35 7.91 0.49
C ALA A 28 5.53 8.60 -0.61
N VAL A 29 4.33 8.08 -0.90
CA VAL A 29 3.39 8.69 -1.86
C VAL A 29 2.97 10.10 -1.40
N LEU A 30 2.65 10.28 -0.12
CA LEU A 30 2.25 11.58 0.44
C LEU A 30 3.39 12.61 0.38
N ILE A 31 4.63 12.20 0.64
CA ILE A 31 5.80 13.08 0.47
C ILE A 31 6.02 13.46 -0.98
N TYR A 32 5.91 12.50 -1.89
CA TYR A 32 6.16 12.73 -3.31
C TYR A 32 5.10 13.65 -3.93
N THR A 33 3.83 13.41 -3.59
CA THR A 33 2.70 14.17 -4.15
C THR A 33 2.43 15.49 -3.43
N LYS A 34 2.91 15.65 -2.19
CA LYS A 34 2.72 16.84 -1.34
C LYS A 34 1.26 17.30 -1.20
N VAL A 35 0.31 16.38 -1.32
CA VAL A 35 -1.15 16.67 -1.32
C VAL A 35 -1.61 17.38 -0.04
N LEU A 36 -0.96 17.11 1.09
CA LEU A 36 -1.36 17.61 2.41
C LEU A 36 -0.39 18.68 2.95
N GLY A 37 0.39 19.30 2.06
CA GLY A 37 1.40 20.28 2.42
C GLY A 37 2.73 19.64 2.85
N GLN A 38 3.62 20.48 3.39
CA GLN A 38 5.00 20.10 3.70
C GLN A 38 5.17 19.54 5.12
N ASN A 39 4.06 19.28 5.81
CA ASN A 39 4.09 18.83 7.19
C ASN A 39 4.35 17.32 7.28
N GLN A 40 5.58 16.96 7.62
CA GLN A 40 6.03 15.57 7.71
C GLN A 40 5.26 14.78 8.77
N ILE A 41 4.87 15.39 9.89
CA ILE A 41 4.16 14.71 10.98
C ILE A 41 2.80 14.21 10.50
N ILE A 42 2.10 15.03 9.72
CA ILE A 42 0.76 14.72 9.21
C ILE A 42 0.83 13.56 8.21
N ASN A 43 1.84 13.54 7.35
CA ASN A 43 2.05 12.45 6.41
C ASN A 43 2.36 11.13 7.14
N ILE A 44 3.15 11.17 8.21
CA ILE A 44 3.43 9.98 9.03
C ILE A 44 2.13 9.47 9.67
N LEU A 45 1.35 10.36 10.28
CA LEU A 45 0.14 9.99 11.02
C LEU A 45 -0.90 9.37 10.08
N ILE A 46 -1.10 9.93 8.90
CA ILE A 46 -2.03 9.39 7.90
C ILE A 46 -1.54 8.06 7.35
N GLY A 47 -0.24 7.91 7.11
CA GLY A 47 0.33 6.63 6.72
C GLY A 47 0.11 5.55 7.79
N VAL A 48 0.28 5.88 9.08
CA VAL A 48 0.02 4.95 10.19
C VAL A 48 -1.45 4.55 10.24
N LEU A 49 -2.36 5.52 10.16
CA LEU A 49 -3.80 5.26 10.14
C LEU A 49 -4.19 4.35 8.97
N ALA A 50 -3.68 4.63 7.77
CA ALA A 50 -3.95 3.82 6.60
C ALA A 50 -3.35 2.40 6.72
N GLY A 51 -2.17 2.26 7.32
CA GLY A 51 -1.59 0.96 7.69
C GLY A 51 -2.54 0.14 8.58
N PHE A 52 -3.11 0.78 9.61
CA PHE A 52 -4.11 0.13 10.48
C PHE A 52 -5.37 -0.29 9.72
N PHE A 53 -5.90 0.57 8.84
CA PHE A 53 -7.07 0.21 8.03
C PHE A 53 -6.80 -0.97 7.10
N VAL A 54 -5.60 -1.06 6.52
CA VAL A 54 -5.26 -2.18 5.63
C VAL A 54 -5.14 -3.49 6.40
N ILE A 55 -4.50 -3.51 7.58
CA ILE A 55 -4.41 -4.75 8.36
C ILE A 55 -5.74 -5.21 8.95
N MET A 56 -6.69 -4.27 9.17
CA MET A 56 -8.05 -4.62 9.57
C MET A 56 -8.87 -5.26 8.43
N SER A 57 -8.44 -5.11 7.19
CA SER A 57 -9.08 -5.71 6.02
C SER A 57 -8.33 -6.96 5.56
N ASP A 58 -8.97 -8.12 5.67
CA ASP A 58 -8.40 -9.40 5.22
C ASP A 58 -8.05 -9.39 3.73
N ILE A 59 -8.93 -8.80 2.90
CA ILE A 59 -8.74 -8.70 1.45
C ILE A 59 -7.55 -7.78 1.14
N ALA A 60 -7.51 -6.59 1.73
CA ALA A 60 -6.41 -5.65 1.49
C ALA A 60 -5.06 -6.25 1.95
N THR A 61 -5.07 -6.93 3.09
CA THR A 61 -3.89 -7.65 3.61
C THR A 61 -3.40 -8.71 2.63
N LYS A 62 -4.30 -9.52 2.06
CA LYS A 62 -3.95 -10.51 1.02
C LYS A 62 -3.37 -9.85 -0.24
N VAL A 63 -3.96 -8.75 -0.70
CA VAL A 63 -3.45 -7.98 -1.85
C VAL A 63 -2.02 -7.51 -1.59
N VAL A 64 -1.74 -6.92 -0.42
CA VAL A 64 -0.39 -6.45 -0.09
C VAL A 64 0.60 -7.62 0.01
N LYS A 65 0.22 -8.74 0.62
CA LYS A 65 1.07 -9.94 0.69
C LYS A 65 1.41 -10.49 -0.70
N GLN A 66 0.50 -10.38 -1.65
CA GLN A 66 0.72 -10.81 -3.04
C GLN A 66 1.69 -9.86 -3.77
N ILE A 67 1.63 -8.56 -3.52
CA ILE A 67 2.47 -7.54 -4.19
C ILE A 67 3.87 -7.48 -3.59
N ALA A 68 4.01 -7.73 -2.28
CA ALA A 68 5.26 -7.58 -1.55
C ALA A 68 6.47 -8.33 -2.16
N PRO A 69 6.35 -9.60 -2.61
CA PRO A 69 7.44 -10.31 -3.28
C PRO A 69 7.92 -9.59 -4.55
N VAL A 70 7.00 -9.06 -5.34
CA VAL A 70 7.35 -8.34 -6.58
C VAL A 70 8.10 -7.05 -6.26
N PHE A 71 7.66 -6.33 -5.24
CA PHE A 71 8.36 -5.14 -4.78
C PHE A 71 9.78 -5.46 -4.32
N ALA A 72 9.98 -6.55 -3.58
CA ALA A 72 11.30 -7.00 -3.15
C ALA A 72 12.20 -7.34 -4.35
N VAL A 73 11.68 -8.06 -5.36
CA VAL A 73 12.41 -8.38 -6.59
C VAL A 73 12.84 -7.11 -7.32
N VAL A 74 11.93 -6.13 -7.47
CA VAL A 74 12.23 -4.85 -8.10
C VAL A 74 13.29 -4.08 -7.32
N LEU A 75 13.24 -4.08 -5.99
CA LEU A 75 14.23 -3.42 -5.14
C LEU A 75 15.62 -4.05 -5.31
N VAL A 76 15.71 -5.39 -5.27
CA VAL A 76 16.97 -6.11 -5.51
C VAL A 76 17.50 -5.82 -6.92
N PHE A 77 16.62 -5.80 -7.92
CA PHE A 77 16.99 -5.46 -9.29
C PHE A 77 17.58 -4.04 -9.39
N ILE A 78 16.92 -3.04 -8.79
CA ILE A 78 17.43 -1.67 -8.72
C ILE A 78 18.80 -1.63 -8.02
N ALA A 79 18.97 -2.37 -6.93
CA ALA A 79 20.24 -2.44 -6.21
C ALA A 79 21.37 -3.03 -7.07
N ILE A 80 21.09 -4.11 -7.81
CA ILE A 80 22.07 -4.72 -8.74
C ILE A 80 22.44 -3.74 -9.84
N VAL A 81 21.46 -3.08 -10.47
CA VAL A 81 21.71 -2.06 -11.50
C VAL A 81 22.52 -0.89 -10.94
N ALA A 82 22.21 -0.44 -9.72
CA ALA A 82 22.96 0.62 -9.05
C ALA A 82 24.43 0.20 -8.81
N ILE A 83 24.69 -1.02 -8.36
CA ILE A 83 26.05 -1.54 -8.17
C ILE A 83 26.77 -1.70 -9.51
N ALA A 84 26.12 -2.25 -10.53
CA ALA A 84 26.69 -2.39 -11.87
C ALA A 84 27.01 -1.02 -12.52
N SER A 85 26.19 0.01 -12.26
CA SER A 85 26.48 1.37 -12.73
C SER A 85 27.74 1.95 -12.07
N ARG A 86 27.99 1.63 -10.79
CA ARG A 86 29.22 2.03 -10.07
C ARG A 86 30.46 1.42 -10.69
N THR A 87 30.40 0.15 -11.09
CA THR A 87 31.57 -0.55 -11.64
C THR A 87 31.92 -0.08 -13.06
N LEU A 88 30.96 0.46 -13.81
CA LEU A 88 31.18 1.03 -15.14
C LEU A 88 31.73 2.47 -15.13
N GLY A 89 32.05 3.02 -13.95
CA GLY A 89 32.64 4.35 -13.80
C GLY A 89 31.64 5.51 -14.02
N SER A 90 30.35 5.21 -14.22
CA SER A 90 29.30 6.20 -14.17
C SER A 90 28.99 6.55 -12.71
N ASP A 91 28.84 7.84 -12.40
CA ASP A 91 28.30 8.25 -11.11
C ASP A 91 26.95 7.56 -10.93
N SER A 92 26.87 6.68 -9.94
CA SER A 92 25.79 5.69 -9.79
C SER A 92 24.38 6.21 -9.63
N MET A 93 24.24 7.52 -9.47
CA MET A 93 22.95 8.19 -9.54
C MET A 93 22.53 8.48 -10.99
N SER A 94 23.43 8.74 -11.94
CA SER A 94 23.04 9.18 -13.29
C SER A 94 22.21 8.17 -14.09
N ILE A 95 22.50 6.87 -14.00
CA ILE A 95 21.76 5.83 -14.76
C ILE A 95 20.42 5.51 -14.11
N VAL A 96 20.38 5.40 -12.77
CA VAL A 96 19.13 5.17 -12.02
C VAL A 96 18.23 6.40 -12.06
N ASP A 97 18.82 7.60 -12.11
CA ASP A 97 18.11 8.87 -12.19
C ASP A 97 17.65 9.20 -13.62
N SER A 98 18.10 8.43 -14.61
CA SER A 98 17.65 8.55 -16.00
C SER A 98 16.13 8.36 -16.09
N HIS A 99 15.48 9.25 -16.86
CA HIS A 99 14.03 9.23 -17.05
C HIS A 99 13.55 7.86 -17.54
N ALA A 100 14.29 7.20 -18.43
CA ALA A 100 13.92 5.89 -18.99
C ALA A 100 13.84 4.79 -17.93
N MET A 101 14.83 4.68 -17.03
CA MET A 101 14.84 3.62 -16.01
C MET A 101 13.72 3.81 -14.98
N LYS A 102 13.45 5.07 -14.59
CA LYS A 102 12.31 5.41 -13.71
C LYS A 102 10.98 4.97 -14.30
N TYR A 103 10.73 5.26 -15.58
CA TYR A 103 9.50 4.85 -16.24
C TYR A 103 9.36 3.34 -16.35
N ILE A 104 10.43 2.61 -16.68
CA ILE A 104 10.40 1.15 -16.77
C ILE A 104 10.04 0.53 -15.41
N VAL A 105 10.71 0.97 -14.33
CA VAL A 105 10.41 0.51 -12.96
C VAL A 105 8.96 0.82 -12.59
N LEU A 106 8.50 2.04 -12.88
CA LEU A 106 7.13 2.45 -12.58
C LEU A 106 6.12 1.58 -13.32
N VAL A 107 6.31 1.33 -14.62
CA VAL A 107 5.43 0.49 -15.43
C VAL A 107 5.38 -0.93 -14.87
N ILE A 108 6.51 -1.54 -14.54
CA ILE A 108 6.56 -2.89 -13.96
C ILE A 108 5.81 -2.93 -12.64
N LEU A 109 6.01 -1.93 -11.77
CA LEU A 109 5.37 -1.86 -10.46
C LEU A 109 3.85 -1.66 -10.58
N VAL A 110 3.40 -0.80 -11.50
CA VAL A 110 1.97 -0.58 -11.77
C VAL A 110 1.32 -1.85 -12.34
N VAL A 111 1.96 -2.50 -13.31
CA VAL A 111 1.43 -3.75 -13.88
C VAL A 111 1.36 -4.84 -12.81
N ALA A 112 2.40 -5.00 -12.00
CA ALA A 112 2.41 -5.96 -10.89
C ALA A 112 1.31 -5.69 -9.88
N LEU A 113 1.08 -4.41 -9.54
CA LEU A 113 0.02 -4.01 -8.62
C LEU A 113 -1.36 -4.31 -9.19
N VAL A 114 -1.61 -3.98 -10.46
CA VAL A 114 -2.89 -4.25 -11.13
C VAL A 114 -3.15 -5.75 -11.24
N VAL A 115 -2.18 -6.52 -11.74
CA VAL A 115 -2.31 -7.98 -11.89
C VAL A 115 -2.47 -8.66 -10.53
N GLY A 116 -1.66 -8.26 -9.53
CA GLY A 116 -1.74 -8.80 -8.17
C GLY A 116 -3.07 -8.49 -7.50
N ALA A 117 -3.56 -7.25 -7.61
CA ALA A 117 -4.87 -6.87 -7.08
C ALA A 117 -6.00 -7.64 -7.76
N LEU A 118 -5.99 -7.72 -9.09
CA LEU A 118 -7.02 -8.45 -9.86
C LEU A 118 -7.05 -9.94 -9.52
N ALA A 119 -5.88 -10.58 -9.37
CA ALA A 119 -5.78 -11.99 -9.00
C ALA A 119 -6.45 -12.25 -7.64
N VAL A 120 -6.11 -11.45 -6.62
CA VAL A 120 -6.66 -11.59 -5.27
C VAL A 120 -8.15 -11.25 -5.24
N VAL A 121 -8.57 -10.18 -5.92
CA VAL A 121 -9.98 -9.77 -5.97
C VAL A 121 -10.83 -10.86 -6.64
N ARG A 122 -10.37 -11.43 -7.76
CA ARG A 122 -11.10 -12.51 -8.46
C ARG A 122 -11.28 -13.74 -7.59
N GLU A 123 -10.27 -14.10 -6.79
CA GLU A 123 -10.32 -15.29 -5.93
C GLU A 123 -11.19 -15.08 -4.68
N ASN A 124 -11.29 -13.83 -4.19
CA ASN A 124 -11.96 -13.52 -2.93
C ASN A 124 -13.36 -12.89 -3.10
N ILE A 125 -13.75 -12.49 -4.31
CA ILE A 125 -15.11 -12.02 -4.60
C ILE A 125 -15.85 -13.08 -5.42
N ASN A 126 -16.79 -13.76 -4.76
CA ASN A 126 -17.75 -14.60 -5.44
C ASN A 126 -18.81 -13.68 -6.05
N VAL A 127 -18.75 -13.44 -7.36
CA VAL A 127 -19.70 -12.54 -8.05
C VAL A 127 -21.07 -13.23 -8.07
N PRO A 128 -22.10 -12.70 -7.38
CA PRO A 128 -23.42 -13.32 -7.40
C PRO A 128 -24.00 -13.17 -8.82
N GLU A 129 -24.31 -14.30 -9.45
CA GLU A 129 -24.83 -14.35 -10.83
C GLU A 129 -26.29 -13.87 -10.96
N ARG A 130 -26.95 -13.47 -9.86
CA ARG A 130 -28.35 -13.01 -9.85
C ARG A 130 -28.55 -11.65 -9.16
N GLY A 131 -29.40 -10.84 -9.79
CA GLY A 131 -29.75 -9.48 -9.36
C GLY A 131 -30.39 -9.34 -7.98
N GLU A 132 -30.81 -10.43 -7.32
CA GLU A 132 -31.39 -10.36 -5.96
C GLU A 132 -30.37 -10.04 -4.86
N ASP A 133 -29.08 -10.32 -5.08
CA ASP A 133 -28.04 -10.07 -4.06
C ASP A 133 -27.53 -8.61 -4.05
N PHE A 134 -27.70 -7.86 -5.15
CA PHE A 134 -27.36 -6.43 -5.19
C PHE A 134 -28.19 -5.60 -4.20
N ALA A 135 -29.45 -5.99 -3.95
CA ALA A 135 -30.30 -5.35 -2.96
C ALA A 135 -29.80 -5.56 -1.51
N LYS A 136 -29.14 -6.70 -1.24
CA LYS A 136 -28.49 -6.95 0.06
C LYS A 136 -27.20 -6.15 0.21
N THR A 137 -26.38 -6.04 -0.85
CA THR A 137 -25.14 -5.26 -0.81
C THR A 137 -25.42 -3.76 -0.67
N SER A 138 -26.46 -3.21 -1.30
CA SER A 138 -26.85 -1.81 -1.10
C SER A 138 -27.29 -1.53 0.34
N THR A 139 -27.92 -2.51 0.99
CA THR A 139 -28.36 -2.38 2.40
C THR A 139 -27.17 -2.28 3.38
N ILE A 140 -26.01 -2.84 3.04
CA ILE A 140 -24.79 -2.72 3.86
C ILE A 140 -24.24 -1.28 3.85
N ILE A 141 -24.28 -0.60 2.70
CA ILE A 141 -23.77 0.78 2.54
C ILE A 141 -24.65 1.78 3.31
N PHE A 142 -25.95 1.48 3.44
CA PHE A 142 -26.89 2.27 4.23
C PHE A 142 -27.04 1.79 5.69
N HIS A 143 -26.19 0.87 6.16
CA HIS A 143 -26.24 0.41 7.54
C HIS A 143 -25.79 1.55 8.48
N PRO A 144 -26.52 1.87 9.56
CA PRO A 144 -26.21 3.00 10.44
C PRO A 144 -24.79 2.95 11.03
N ASN A 145 -24.29 1.75 11.33
CA ASN A 145 -22.91 1.55 11.81
C ASN A 145 -21.86 1.89 10.74
N PHE A 146 -22.10 1.56 9.46
CA PHE A 146 -21.18 1.85 8.37
C PHE A 146 -21.14 3.36 8.08
N LEU A 147 -22.31 4.00 8.06
CA LEU A 147 -22.44 5.46 7.97
C LEU A 147 -21.76 6.15 9.15
N GLY A 148 -21.86 5.61 10.37
CA GLY A 148 -21.18 6.13 11.55
C GLY A 148 -19.65 6.09 11.43
N ILE A 149 -19.09 4.97 10.95
CA ILE A 149 -17.64 4.84 10.70
C ILE A 149 -17.18 5.84 9.64
N ILE A 150 -17.91 5.95 8.53
CA ILE A 150 -17.61 6.93 7.46
C ILE A 150 -17.65 8.36 7.99
N LEU A 151 -18.67 8.71 8.78
CA LEU A 151 -18.82 10.04 9.36
C LEU A 151 -17.62 10.38 10.26
N ILE A 152 -17.25 9.47 11.17
CA ILE A 152 -16.11 9.66 12.07
C ILE A 152 -14.81 9.81 11.28
N PHE A 153 -14.61 8.97 10.26
CA PHE A 153 -13.44 9.04 9.39
C PHE A 153 -13.37 10.39 8.65
N LEU A 154 -14.50 10.86 8.12
CA LEU A 154 -14.59 12.13 7.42
C LEU A 154 -14.27 13.30 8.38
N ILE A 155 -14.83 13.31 9.58
CA ILE A 155 -14.49 14.30 10.61
C ILE A 155 -12.99 14.27 10.95
N ALA A 156 -12.40 13.09 11.11
CA ALA A 156 -10.97 12.95 11.40
C ALA A 156 -10.10 13.52 10.27
N VAL A 157 -10.41 13.17 9.02
CA VAL A 157 -9.69 13.68 7.83
C VAL A 157 -9.78 15.19 7.72
N PHE A 158 -10.98 15.78 7.90
CA PHE A 158 -11.16 17.23 7.86
C PHE A 158 -10.45 17.93 9.02
N THR A 159 -10.48 17.36 10.21
CA THR A 159 -9.80 17.93 11.38
C THR A 159 -8.30 17.97 11.17
N VAL A 160 -7.71 16.86 10.69
CA VAL A 160 -6.28 16.79 10.38
C VAL A 160 -5.93 17.72 9.23
N GLY A 161 -6.76 17.79 8.17
CA GLY A 161 -6.55 18.67 7.04
C GLY A 161 -6.59 20.17 7.40
N LEU A 162 -7.54 20.58 8.25
CA LEU A 162 -7.60 21.96 8.75
C LEU A 162 -6.42 22.30 9.67
N LEU A 163 -5.97 21.33 10.50
CA LEU A 163 -4.79 21.51 11.33
C LEU A 163 -3.52 21.67 10.47
N ALA A 164 -3.43 20.92 9.36
CA ALA A 164 -2.33 21.03 8.39
C ALA A 164 -2.27 22.42 7.75
N ALA A 165 -3.41 22.92 7.28
CA ALA A 165 -3.52 24.19 6.57
C ALA A 165 -3.20 25.41 7.45
N LYS A 166 -3.33 25.29 8.78
CA LYS A 166 -2.99 26.36 9.72
C LYS A 166 -1.48 26.50 9.97
N GLN A 167 -0.68 25.50 9.63
CA GLN A 167 0.78 25.51 9.84
C GLN A 167 1.58 26.01 8.61
N THR A 168 0.90 26.34 7.51
CA THR A 168 1.44 27.12 6.38
C THR A 168 1.05 28.58 6.52
#